data_AF-A0A2S3HWF5-F1
#
_entry.id   AF-A0A2S3HWF5-F1
#
_cell.length_a   1.000
_cell.length_b   1.000
_cell.length_c   1.000
_cell.angle_alpha   90.00
_cell.angle_beta   90.00
_cell.angle_gamma   90.00
#
_symmetry.space_group_name_H-M   'P 1'
#
loop_
_entity.id
_entity.type
_entity.pdbx_description
1 polymer ?
#
loop_
_entity_poly.entity_id
_entity_poly.type
_entity_poly.pdbx_seq_one_letter_code
_entity_poly.pdbx_strand_id
1 'polypeptide(L)'
;MAEDHPKQAATGAEDAAMDTEAGAGEGRSAAAVAGLLRGFLAVQQRRAEAYSTLRRGFSEYMANGGELAYQQLCGNITAEFNDCSKQVLEMISVLSMPEFYRSDLVDLLKGVQAHEKEKLHLTAKIQVLKKAGRPSERLVNHADCRSRSLTQHVCVHVKEITEAAGTEDAEADAEYEAALKEAIQGVQEAVTSINEHMEEVRYEIDALEAETVGSRLMEVEEAFPSTLSIK
;
A
#
# COMPACT_ATOMS: atom_id res chain seq x y z
N MET A 1 35.14 68.35 47.62
CA MET A 1 36.43 68.25 46.91
C MET A 1 37.12 67.00 47.41
N ALA A 2 37.58 66.15 46.47
CA ALA A 2 38.58 65.08 46.57
C ALA A 2 38.38 63.98 47.64
N GLU A 3 38.69 62.69 47.47
CA GLU A 3 39.26 61.80 46.43
C GLU A 3 39.06 60.38 47.03
N ASP A 4 38.52 59.41 46.30
CA ASP A 4 39.22 58.34 45.55
C ASP A 4 39.34 56.98 46.31
N HIS A 5 39.16 55.90 45.54
CA HIS A 5 38.84 54.48 45.84
C HIS A 5 40.04 53.65 46.41
N PRO A 6 40.11 52.27 46.45
CA PRO A 6 39.14 51.16 46.19
C PRO A 6 39.22 49.94 47.17
N LYS A 7 38.28 48.95 47.11
CA LYS A 7 38.56 47.50 46.88
C LYS A 7 37.37 46.52 47.07
N GLN A 8 37.34 45.54 46.15
CA GLN A 8 36.86 44.13 46.22
C GLN A 8 35.34 43.88 46.31
N ALA A 9 34.65 43.33 45.29
CA ALA A 9 34.76 42.03 44.59
C ALA A 9 34.24 40.82 45.40
N ALA A 10 33.10 40.25 44.97
CA ALA A 10 32.84 38.80 44.89
C ALA A 10 31.38 38.48 44.47
N THR A 11 31.27 37.67 43.40
CA THR A 11 30.38 36.49 43.21
C THR A 11 28.86 36.69 43.18
N GLY A 12 28.10 36.11 42.25
CA GLY A 12 28.38 34.97 41.40
C GLY A 12 27.45 34.92 40.18
N ALA A 13 27.98 34.33 39.11
CA ALA A 13 27.25 33.88 37.96
C ALA A 13 26.99 32.38 38.16
N GLU A 14 25.73 31.98 38.16
CA GLU A 14 25.30 30.59 38.01
C GLU A 14 24.24 30.54 36.90
N ASP A 15 24.19 29.37 36.27
CA ASP A 15 23.30 28.92 35.19
C ASP A 15 23.63 29.29 33.75
N ALA A 16 24.53 28.47 33.18
CA ALA A 16 24.47 28.08 31.77
C ALA A 16 25.04 26.65 31.63
N ALA A 17 24.22 25.64 31.90
CA ALA A 17 24.52 24.24 31.59
C ALA A 17 23.22 23.46 31.34
N MET A 18 22.56 23.74 30.21
CA MET A 18 21.50 22.88 29.68
C MET A 18 21.39 23.16 28.18
N ASP A 19 21.97 22.31 27.32
CA ASP A 19 21.61 22.09 25.90
C ASP A 19 22.74 21.35 25.16
N THR A 20 22.95 20.07 25.48
CA THR A 20 23.88 19.22 24.69
C THR A 20 23.38 17.79 24.47
N GLU A 21 22.26 17.40 25.09
CA GLU A 21 21.67 16.06 24.90
C GLU A 21 20.48 16.02 23.93
N ALA A 22 19.90 17.18 23.55
CA ALA A 22 18.71 17.23 22.70
C ALA A 22 18.98 16.78 21.24
N GLY A 23 20.10 17.21 20.65
CA GLY A 23 20.41 16.95 19.24
C GLY A 23 20.72 15.47 18.90
N ALA A 24 21.36 14.75 19.81
CA ALA A 24 21.68 13.33 19.63
C ALA A 24 20.44 12.42 19.74
N GLY A 25 19.43 12.84 20.52
CA GLY A 25 18.15 12.14 20.66
C GLY A 25 17.27 12.26 19.41
N GLU A 26 17.22 13.45 18.80
CA GLU A 26 16.45 13.72 17.58
C GLU A 26 17.01 12.96 16.37
N GLY A 27 18.33 12.96 16.15
CA GLY A 27 18.96 12.23 15.05
C GLY A 27 18.78 10.71 15.14
N ARG A 28 18.71 10.15 16.35
CA ARG A 28 18.46 8.72 16.58
C ARG A 28 17.00 8.35 16.30
N SER A 29 16.06 9.25 16.56
CA SER A 29 14.64 9.08 16.22
C SER A 29 14.41 9.14 14.71
N ALA A 30 15.02 10.11 14.01
CA ALA A 30 14.94 10.25 12.56
C ALA A 30 15.45 8.99 11.82
N ALA A 31 16.60 8.46 12.23
CA ALA A 31 17.15 7.22 11.66
C ALA A 31 16.24 6.00 11.88
N ALA A 32 15.57 5.92 13.03
CA ALA A 32 14.62 4.85 13.33
C ALA A 32 13.35 4.96 12.46
N VAL A 33 12.81 6.17 12.27
CA VAL A 33 11.67 6.43 11.37
C VAL A 33 12.04 6.07 9.93
N ALA A 34 13.19 6.52 9.44
CA ALA A 34 13.67 6.15 8.10
C ALA A 34 13.83 4.62 7.95
N GLY A 35 14.26 3.92 9.02
CA GLY A 35 14.29 2.45 9.06
C GLY A 35 12.91 1.81 8.90
N LEU A 36 11.91 2.31 9.63
CA LEU A 36 10.52 1.85 9.53
C LEU A 36 9.94 2.07 8.13
N LEU A 37 10.18 3.25 7.54
CA LEU A 37 9.70 3.59 6.20
C LEU A 37 10.32 2.71 5.11
N ARG A 38 11.63 2.39 5.19
CA ARG A 38 12.24 1.40 4.28
C ARG A 38 11.64 0.00 4.46
N GLY A 39 11.34 -0.39 5.70
CA GLY A 39 10.58 -1.61 5.99
C GLY A 39 9.20 -1.61 5.32
N PHE A 40 8.49 -0.49 5.39
CA PHE A 40 7.22 -0.30 4.71
C PHE A 40 7.33 -0.43 3.18
N LEU A 41 8.34 0.18 2.56
CA LEU A 41 8.61 0.03 1.12
C LEU A 41 8.81 -1.45 0.74
N ALA A 42 9.55 -2.21 1.56
CA ALA A 42 9.79 -3.64 1.33
C ALA A 42 8.49 -4.47 1.43
N VAL A 43 7.62 -4.16 2.39
CA VAL A 43 6.29 -4.81 2.50
C VAL A 43 5.43 -4.53 1.26
N GLN A 44 5.44 -3.29 0.77
CA GLN A 44 4.68 -2.90 -0.41
C GLN A 44 5.22 -3.57 -1.69
N GLN A 45 6.54 -3.80 -1.78
CA GLN A 45 7.15 -4.60 -2.85
C GLN A 45 6.63 -6.06 -2.82
N ARG A 46 6.59 -6.71 -1.65
CA ARG A 46 6.02 -8.07 -1.52
C ARG A 46 4.55 -8.12 -1.95
N ARG A 47 3.75 -7.11 -1.58
CA ARG A 47 2.36 -7.02 -2.04
C ARG A 47 2.25 -6.91 -3.56
N ALA A 48 3.08 -6.09 -4.20
CA ALA A 48 3.09 -5.96 -5.66
C ALA A 48 3.42 -7.30 -6.37
N GLU A 49 4.35 -8.08 -5.80
CA GLU A 49 4.68 -9.43 -6.27
C GLU A 49 3.53 -10.42 -6.06
N ALA A 50 2.83 -10.34 -4.93
CA ALA A 50 1.65 -11.14 -4.65
C ALA A 50 0.51 -10.86 -5.66
N TYR A 51 0.24 -9.59 -5.98
CA TYR A 51 -0.72 -9.23 -7.04
C TYR A 51 -0.30 -9.76 -8.41
N SER A 52 0.99 -9.67 -8.75
CA SER A 52 1.51 -10.17 -10.02
C SER A 52 1.35 -11.69 -10.12
N THR A 53 1.63 -12.40 -9.03
CA THR A 53 1.46 -13.84 -8.91
C THR A 53 -0.01 -14.24 -9.01
N LEU A 54 -0.90 -13.55 -8.31
CA LEU A 54 -2.34 -13.76 -8.37
C LEU A 54 -2.88 -13.56 -9.80
N ARG A 55 -2.45 -12.49 -10.47
CA ARG A 55 -2.85 -12.20 -11.86
C ARG A 55 -2.42 -13.33 -12.80
N ARG A 56 -1.16 -13.75 -12.72
CA ARG A 56 -0.64 -14.86 -13.54
C ARG A 56 -1.42 -16.15 -13.28
N GLY A 57 -1.60 -16.52 -12.02
CA GLY A 57 -2.31 -17.75 -11.66
C GLY A 57 -3.78 -17.73 -12.08
N PHE A 58 -4.45 -16.57 -12.03
CA PHE A 58 -5.81 -16.44 -12.58
C PHE A 58 -5.84 -16.62 -14.10
N SER A 59 -4.86 -16.05 -14.83
CA SER A 59 -4.75 -16.26 -16.27
C SER A 59 -4.53 -17.74 -16.63
N GLU A 60 -3.66 -18.44 -15.90
CA GLU A 60 -3.44 -19.89 -16.07
C GLU A 60 -4.69 -20.71 -15.74
N TYR A 61 -5.40 -20.34 -14.67
CA TYR A 61 -6.67 -20.95 -14.30
C TYR A 61 -7.72 -20.82 -15.40
N MET A 62 -7.90 -19.62 -15.96
CA MET A 62 -8.86 -19.37 -17.04
C MET A 62 -8.50 -20.13 -18.33
N ALA A 63 -7.21 -20.36 -18.59
CA ALA A 63 -6.75 -21.11 -19.77
C ALA A 63 -6.88 -22.63 -19.62
N ASN A 64 -6.60 -23.17 -18.43
CA ASN A 64 -6.39 -24.61 -18.22
C ASN A 64 -7.45 -25.28 -17.33
N GLY A 65 -8.34 -24.52 -16.67
CA GLY A 65 -9.40 -25.07 -15.80
C GLY A 65 -8.94 -25.68 -14.48
N GLY A 66 -7.71 -25.37 -14.03
CA GLY A 66 -7.09 -25.94 -12.82
C GLY A 66 -7.63 -25.37 -11.50
N GLU A 67 -8.89 -25.66 -11.15
CA GLU A 67 -9.58 -25.10 -9.96
C GLU A 67 -8.83 -25.36 -8.65
N LEU A 68 -8.36 -26.59 -8.38
CA LEU A 68 -7.69 -26.93 -7.11
C LEU A 68 -6.37 -26.16 -6.94
N ALA A 69 -5.55 -26.10 -7.99
CA ALA A 69 -4.28 -25.38 -7.98
C ALA A 69 -4.51 -23.87 -7.77
N TYR A 70 -5.55 -23.33 -8.39
CA TYR A 70 -5.91 -21.92 -8.23
C TYR A 70 -6.44 -21.60 -6.83
N GLN A 71 -7.25 -22.48 -6.24
CA GLN A 71 -7.71 -22.31 -4.85
C GLN A 71 -6.56 -22.35 -3.84
N GLN A 72 -5.59 -23.25 -4.03
CA GLN A 72 -4.37 -23.29 -3.21
C GLN A 72 -3.57 -21.99 -3.35
N LEU A 73 -3.42 -21.49 -4.57
CA LEU A 73 -2.77 -20.21 -4.83
C LEU A 73 -3.48 -19.05 -4.11
N CYS A 74 -4.81 -18.98 -4.20
CA CYS A 74 -5.60 -17.96 -3.50
C CYS A 74 -5.40 -18.02 -1.99
N GLY A 75 -5.30 -19.22 -1.40
CA GLY A 75 -4.97 -19.38 0.02
C GLY A 75 -3.62 -18.80 0.39
N ASN A 76 -2.58 -19.13 -0.38
CA ASN A 76 -1.21 -18.63 -0.16
C ASN A 76 -1.12 -17.11 -0.30
N ILE A 77 -1.71 -16.56 -1.36
CA ILE A 77 -1.74 -15.10 -1.60
C ILE A 77 -2.53 -14.37 -0.52
N THR A 78 -3.64 -14.95 -0.06
CA THR A 78 -4.42 -14.38 1.04
C THR A 78 -3.60 -14.32 2.33
N ALA A 79 -2.82 -15.37 2.62
CA ALA A 79 -1.92 -15.37 3.77
C ALA A 79 -0.85 -14.27 3.65
N GLU A 80 -0.22 -14.13 2.48
CA GLU A 80 0.78 -13.08 2.21
C GLU A 80 0.20 -11.67 2.38
N PHE A 81 -0.99 -11.40 1.84
CA PHE A 81 -1.65 -10.10 2.00
C PHE A 81 -1.96 -9.81 3.48
N ASN A 82 -2.42 -10.81 4.23
CA ASN A 82 -2.69 -10.66 5.67
C ASN A 82 -1.41 -10.37 6.46
N ASP A 83 -0.32 -11.07 6.16
CA ASP A 83 0.98 -10.83 6.81
C ASP A 83 1.49 -9.42 6.52
N CYS A 84 1.44 -8.98 5.27
CA CYS A 84 1.77 -7.61 4.89
C CYS A 84 0.91 -6.58 5.63
N SER A 85 -0.42 -6.80 5.72
CA SER A 85 -1.31 -5.90 6.46
C SER A 85 -0.93 -5.80 7.94
N LYS A 86 -0.60 -6.92 8.58
CA LYS A 86 -0.18 -6.93 9.99
C LYS A 86 1.11 -6.13 10.21
N GLN A 87 2.12 -6.35 9.37
CA GLN A 87 3.38 -5.61 9.47
C GLN A 87 3.19 -4.10 9.32
N VAL A 88 2.33 -3.65 8.39
CA VAL A 88 2.04 -2.21 8.27
C VAL A 88 1.26 -1.68 9.48
N LEU A 89 0.32 -2.44 10.03
CA LEU A 89 -0.40 -2.02 11.25
C LEU A 89 0.53 -1.93 12.46
N GLU A 90 1.50 -2.82 12.57
CA GLU A 90 2.56 -2.73 13.59
C GLU A 90 3.41 -1.46 13.38
N MET A 91 3.82 -1.16 12.15
CA MET A 91 4.55 0.08 11.82
C MET A 91 3.73 1.34 12.19
N ILE A 92 2.43 1.35 11.85
CA ILE A 92 1.51 2.44 12.22
C ILE A 92 1.45 2.59 13.75
N SER A 93 1.37 1.47 14.48
CA SER A 93 1.35 1.50 15.94
C SER A 93 2.63 2.10 16.51
N VAL A 94 3.80 1.75 15.95
CA VAL A 94 5.09 2.30 16.36
C VAL A 94 5.15 3.80 16.09
N LEU A 95 4.78 4.25 14.89
CA LEU A 95 4.77 5.67 14.52
C LEU A 95 3.79 6.51 15.37
N SER A 96 2.75 5.87 15.90
CA SER A 96 1.76 6.50 16.79
C SER A 96 2.26 6.66 18.23
N MET A 97 3.40 6.06 18.60
CA MET A 97 3.94 6.18 19.95
C MET A 97 4.41 7.62 20.21
N PRO A 98 4.30 8.14 21.46
CA PRO A 98 4.71 9.50 21.81
C PRO A 98 6.17 9.82 21.51
N GLU A 99 7.03 8.79 21.46
CA GLU A 99 8.45 8.89 21.16
C GLU A 99 8.73 9.35 19.71
N PHE A 100 7.80 9.09 18.79
CA PHE A 100 7.91 9.48 17.38
C PHE A 100 6.97 10.62 17.01
N TYR A 101 5.71 10.56 17.48
CA TYR A 101 4.66 11.55 17.21
C TYR A 101 4.49 11.92 15.71
N ARG A 102 4.66 10.95 14.82
CA ARG A 102 4.56 11.12 13.35
C ARG A 102 3.15 10.82 12.84
N SER A 103 2.18 11.65 13.25
CA SER A 103 0.77 11.49 12.85
C SER A 103 0.55 11.59 11.34
N ASP A 104 1.36 12.42 10.68
CA ASP A 104 1.42 12.56 9.23
C ASP A 104 1.72 11.21 8.53
N LEU A 105 2.75 10.50 8.99
CA LEU A 105 3.11 9.19 8.45
C LEU A 105 2.09 8.11 8.81
N VAL A 106 1.48 8.20 9.99
CA VAL A 106 0.38 7.31 10.38
C VAL A 106 -0.78 7.43 9.39
N ASP A 107 -1.18 8.66 9.04
CA ASP A 107 -2.27 8.90 8.11
C ASP A 107 -1.90 8.48 6.69
N LEU A 108 -0.67 8.72 6.26
CA LEU A 108 -0.13 8.26 4.98
C LEU A 108 -0.20 6.73 4.84
N LEU A 109 0.31 5.99 5.83
CA LEU A 109 0.30 4.52 5.81
C LEU A 109 -1.12 3.95 5.90
N LYS A 110 -2.03 4.60 6.63
CA LYS A 110 -3.47 4.25 6.63
C LYS A 110 -4.11 4.48 5.26
N GLY A 111 -3.77 5.56 4.57
CA GLY A 111 -4.19 5.83 3.19
C GLY A 111 -3.80 4.68 2.26
N VAL A 112 -2.54 4.23 2.33
CA VAL A 112 -2.09 3.06 1.56
C VAL A 112 -2.87 1.79 1.93
N GLN A 113 -3.13 1.52 3.22
CA GLN A 113 -3.95 0.36 3.61
C GLN A 113 -5.38 0.42 3.05
N ALA A 114 -5.99 1.60 3.02
CA ALA A 114 -7.34 1.79 2.48
C ALA A 114 -7.37 1.49 0.98
N HIS A 115 -6.44 2.07 0.21
CA HIS A 115 -6.33 1.81 -1.21
C HIS A 115 -5.95 0.36 -1.53
N GLU A 116 -5.11 -0.29 -0.72
CA GLU A 116 -4.78 -1.70 -0.89
C GLU A 116 -5.98 -2.62 -0.65
N LYS A 117 -6.80 -2.31 0.34
CA LYS A 117 -8.06 -3.02 0.60
C LYS A 117 -9.02 -2.89 -0.58
N GLU A 118 -9.19 -1.67 -1.10
CA GLU A 118 -10.04 -1.38 -2.25
C GLU A 118 -9.53 -2.10 -3.52
N LYS A 119 -8.24 -1.96 -3.81
CA LYS A 119 -7.59 -2.65 -4.94
C LYS A 119 -7.79 -4.16 -4.89
N LEU A 120 -7.60 -4.78 -3.73
CA LEU A 120 -7.82 -6.22 -3.56
C LEU A 120 -9.28 -6.61 -3.81
N HIS A 121 -10.22 -5.84 -3.23
CA HIS A 121 -11.65 -6.07 -3.41
C HIS A 121 -12.06 -5.99 -4.89
N LEU A 122 -11.65 -4.92 -5.58
CA LEU A 122 -11.96 -4.74 -7.00
C LEU A 122 -11.25 -5.77 -7.88
N THR A 123 -10.03 -6.18 -7.54
CA THR A 123 -9.33 -7.29 -8.22
C THR A 123 -10.12 -8.59 -8.12
N ALA A 124 -10.66 -8.91 -6.93
CA ALA A 124 -11.52 -10.07 -6.74
C ALA A 124 -12.84 -9.94 -7.52
N LYS A 125 -13.47 -8.75 -7.52
CA LYS A 125 -14.68 -8.46 -8.33
C LYS A 125 -14.43 -8.72 -9.82
N ILE A 126 -13.31 -8.25 -10.37
CA ILE A 126 -12.90 -8.51 -11.76
C ILE A 126 -12.76 -10.00 -12.03
N GLN A 127 -12.12 -10.76 -11.13
CA GLN A 127 -11.93 -12.20 -11.32
C GLN A 127 -13.27 -12.96 -11.30
N VAL A 128 -14.17 -12.61 -10.38
CA VAL A 128 -15.52 -13.20 -10.31
C VAL A 128 -16.31 -12.90 -11.58
N LEU A 129 -16.30 -11.64 -12.05
CA LEU A 129 -16.94 -11.26 -13.31
C LEU A 129 -16.37 -12.06 -14.48
N LYS A 130 -15.05 -12.10 -14.64
CA LYS A 130 -14.38 -12.84 -15.71
C LYS A 130 -14.65 -14.34 -15.67
N LYS A 131 -14.71 -14.94 -14.48
CA LYS A 131 -15.06 -16.36 -14.30
C LYS A 131 -16.52 -16.63 -14.66
N ALA A 132 -17.43 -15.72 -14.34
CA ALA A 132 -18.84 -15.84 -14.70
C ALA A 132 -19.06 -15.69 -16.23
N GLY A 133 -18.18 -14.97 -16.92
CA GLY A 133 -18.28 -14.72 -18.36
C GLY A 133 -19.43 -13.76 -18.72
N ARG A 134 -19.43 -13.34 -19.99
CA ARG A 134 -20.53 -12.52 -20.55
C ARG A 134 -21.83 -13.32 -20.49
N PRO A 135 -22.94 -12.73 -20.00
CA PRO A 135 -24.26 -13.38 -19.97
C PRO A 135 -24.64 -14.06 -21.29
N SER A 136 -24.45 -13.38 -22.42
CA SER A 136 -24.75 -13.91 -23.76
C SER A 136 -23.86 -15.08 -24.22
N GLU A 137 -22.66 -15.22 -23.66
CA GLU A 137 -21.68 -16.27 -24.01
C GLU A 137 -21.75 -17.48 -23.07
N ARG A 138 -22.57 -17.41 -22.01
CA ARG A 138 -22.71 -18.54 -21.07
C ARG A 138 -23.34 -19.71 -21.79
N LEU A 139 -22.65 -20.86 -21.74
CA LEU A 139 -23.15 -22.10 -22.33
C LEU A 139 -24.53 -22.44 -21.77
N VAL A 140 -25.48 -22.61 -22.68
CA VAL A 140 -26.82 -23.11 -22.37
C VAL A 140 -26.70 -24.54 -21.85
N ASN A 141 -27.06 -24.76 -20.59
CA ASN A 141 -26.97 -26.07 -19.96
C ASN A 141 -28.08 -26.99 -20.48
N HIS A 142 -27.72 -28.01 -21.26
CA HIS A 142 -28.65 -29.05 -21.73
C HIS A 142 -28.77 -30.26 -20.78
N ALA A 143 -28.23 -30.22 -19.56
CA ALA A 143 -28.30 -31.34 -18.60
C ALA A 143 -29.75 -31.76 -18.28
N ASP A 144 -30.69 -30.81 -18.33
CA ASP A 144 -32.13 -31.07 -18.12
C ASP A 144 -32.91 -31.27 -19.42
N CYS A 145 -32.27 -31.20 -20.59
CA CYS A 145 -32.88 -31.52 -21.88
C CYS A 145 -33.03 -33.03 -22.05
N ARG A 146 -34.11 -33.59 -21.47
CA ARG A 146 -34.50 -34.98 -21.69
C ARG A 146 -35.15 -35.15 -23.07
N SER A 147 -34.36 -35.30 -24.12
CA SER A 147 -34.86 -35.87 -25.38
C SER A 147 -33.99 -37.03 -25.84
N ARG A 148 -34.64 -38.16 -26.15
CA ARG A 148 -33.98 -39.40 -26.65
C ARG A 148 -33.85 -39.43 -28.18
N SER A 149 -34.19 -38.34 -28.87
CA SER A 149 -34.20 -38.26 -30.34
C SER A 149 -33.45 -37.02 -30.82
N LEU A 150 -32.34 -37.22 -31.53
CA LEU A 150 -31.51 -36.16 -32.11
C LEU A 150 -32.21 -35.39 -33.25
N THR A 151 -33.27 -35.95 -33.84
CA THR A 151 -33.97 -35.39 -35.01
C THR A 151 -35.20 -34.56 -34.66
N GLN A 152 -35.61 -34.49 -33.38
CA GLN A 152 -36.87 -33.86 -32.98
C GLN A 152 -36.79 -33.11 -31.63
N HIS A 153 -35.58 -32.76 -31.20
CA HIS A 153 -35.38 -31.99 -29.99
C HIS A 153 -35.60 -30.50 -30.24
N VAL A 154 -36.78 -30.00 -29.85
CA VAL A 154 -36.96 -28.57 -29.58
C VAL A 154 -36.38 -28.33 -28.19
N CYS A 155 -35.18 -27.77 -28.15
CA CYS A 155 -34.59 -27.43 -26.87
C CYS A 155 -35.45 -26.38 -26.17
N VAL A 156 -35.85 -26.64 -24.93
CA VAL A 156 -36.57 -25.64 -24.09
C VAL A 156 -35.74 -24.37 -23.92
N HIS A 157 -34.41 -24.47 -24.04
CA HIS A 157 -33.48 -23.35 -23.99
C HIS A 157 -33.20 -22.69 -25.35
N VAL A 158 -33.71 -23.23 -26.46
CA VAL A 158 -33.84 -22.46 -27.69
C VAL A 158 -35.04 -21.54 -27.44
N LYS A 159 -34.77 -20.40 -26.80
CA LYS A 159 -35.72 -19.29 -26.78
C LYS A 159 -35.99 -18.92 -28.24
N GLU A 160 -37.26 -18.70 -28.61
CA GLU A 160 -37.53 -17.95 -29.82
C GLU A 160 -36.72 -16.64 -29.73
N ILE A 161 -35.98 -16.31 -30.79
CA ILE A 161 -35.28 -15.03 -30.88
C ILE A 161 -36.38 -13.98 -31.05
N THR A 162 -36.91 -13.54 -29.92
CA THR A 162 -37.85 -12.44 -29.81
C THR A 162 -37.07 -11.16 -29.53
N GLU A 163 -37.58 -10.03 -30.00
CA GLU A 163 -36.97 -8.72 -29.72
C GLU A 163 -36.79 -8.52 -28.20
N ALA A 164 -37.78 -8.95 -27.39
CA ALA A 164 -37.71 -8.87 -25.93
C ALA A 164 -36.55 -9.68 -25.32
N ALA A 165 -36.32 -10.92 -25.77
CA ALA A 165 -35.19 -11.73 -25.29
C ALA A 165 -33.84 -11.17 -25.76
N GLY A 166 -33.77 -10.62 -26.98
CA GLY A 166 -32.57 -9.96 -27.48
C GLY A 166 -32.23 -8.65 -26.76
N THR A 167 -33.24 -7.88 -26.36
CA THR A 167 -33.07 -6.67 -25.54
C THR A 167 -32.60 -7.03 -24.12
N GLU A 168 -33.17 -8.05 -23.50
CA GLU A 168 -32.76 -8.53 -22.17
C GLU A 168 -31.27 -8.96 -22.14
N ASP A 169 -30.84 -9.76 -23.12
CA ASP A 169 -29.44 -10.21 -23.20
C ASP A 169 -28.47 -9.02 -23.45
N ALA A 170 -28.89 -8.04 -24.26
CA ALA A 170 -28.10 -6.85 -24.54
C ALA A 170 -27.95 -5.93 -23.30
N GLU A 171 -29.02 -5.78 -22.51
CA GLU A 171 -28.99 -5.04 -21.24
C GLU A 171 -28.06 -5.73 -20.24
N ALA A 172 -28.17 -7.06 -20.10
CA ALA A 172 -27.32 -7.84 -19.19
C ALA A 172 -25.83 -7.78 -19.58
N ASP A 173 -25.52 -7.82 -20.88
CA ASP A 173 -24.15 -7.66 -21.38
C ASP A 173 -23.60 -6.24 -21.11
N ALA A 174 -24.43 -5.20 -21.31
CA ALA A 174 -24.04 -3.83 -21.02
C ALA A 174 -23.75 -3.60 -19.53
N GLU A 175 -24.57 -4.17 -18.64
CA GLU A 175 -24.33 -4.14 -17.19
C GLU A 175 -23.02 -4.86 -16.81
N TYR A 176 -22.77 -6.04 -17.39
CA TYR A 176 -21.53 -6.78 -17.20
C TYR A 176 -20.30 -5.97 -17.62
N GLU A 177 -20.33 -5.38 -18.81
CA GLU A 177 -19.24 -4.55 -19.32
C GLU A 177 -19.02 -3.30 -18.45
N ALA A 178 -20.11 -2.64 -18.05
CA ALA A 178 -20.05 -1.47 -17.17
C ALA A 178 -19.40 -1.82 -15.83
N ALA A 179 -19.85 -2.90 -15.18
CA ALA A 179 -19.30 -3.36 -13.90
C ALA A 179 -17.83 -3.77 -14.01
N LEU A 180 -17.43 -4.41 -15.12
CA LEU A 180 -16.04 -4.78 -15.37
C LEU A 180 -15.17 -3.55 -15.59
N LYS A 181 -15.64 -2.57 -16.37
CA LYS A 181 -14.94 -1.32 -16.64
C LYS A 181 -14.77 -0.49 -15.37
N GLU A 182 -15.82 -0.32 -14.59
CA GLU A 182 -15.80 0.37 -13.30
C GLU A 182 -14.77 -0.27 -12.36
N ALA A 183 -14.78 -1.60 -12.23
CA ALA A 183 -13.83 -2.28 -11.36
C ALA A 183 -12.37 -2.12 -11.84
N ILE A 184 -12.12 -2.15 -13.15
CA ILE A 184 -10.78 -1.90 -13.71
C ILE A 184 -10.32 -0.47 -13.44
N GLN A 185 -11.20 0.50 -13.65
CA GLN A 185 -10.92 1.91 -13.40
C GLN A 185 -10.59 2.16 -11.92
N GLY A 186 -11.40 1.60 -10.99
CA GLY A 186 -11.12 1.73 -9.56
C GLY A 186 -9.82 1.05 -9.13
N VAL A 187 -9.42 -0.07 -9.75
CA VAL A 187 -8.08 -0.66 -9.50
C VAL A 187 -6.98 0.30 -9.96
N GLN A 188 -7.14 0.97 -11.10
CA GLN A 188 -6.15 1.92 -11.60
C GLN A 188 -6.03 3.15 -10.69
N GLU A 189 -7.17 3.68 -10.22
CA GLU A 189 -7.21 4.78 -9.26
C GLU A 189 -6.50 4.42 -7.96
N ALA A 190 -6.83 3.27 -7.37
CA ALA A 190 -6.17 2.79 -6.17
C ALA A 190 -4.65 2.60 -6.37
N VAL A 191 -4.21 2.07 -7.52
CA VAL A 191 -2.78 1.93 -7.85
C VAL A 191 -2.09 3.29 -7.96
N THR A 192 -2.72 4.27 -8.62
CA THR A 192 -2.18 5.63 -8.72
C THR A 192 -2.02 6.25 -7.35
N SER A 193 -3.07 6.22 -6.52
CA SER A 193 -3.01 6.75 -5.17
C SER A 193 -1.95 6.05 -4.32
N ILE A 194 -1.86 4.71 -4.37
CA ILE A 194 -0.79 3.99 -3.67
C ILE A 194 0.58 4.52 -4.12
N ASN A 195 0.84 4.62 -5.42
CA ASN A 195 2.13 5.05 -5.94
C ASN A 195 2.50 6.48 -5.54
N GLU A 196 1.52 7.40 -5.47
CA GLU A 196 1.70 8.76 -4.95
C GLU A 196 2.14 8.72 -3.47
N HIS A 197 1.44 7.96 -2.63
CA HIS A 197 1.82 7.81 -1.22
C HIS A 197 3.20 7.13 -1.08
N MET A 198 3.52 6.15 -1.94
CA MET A 198 4.84 5.50 -1.95
C MET A 198 5.96 6.49 -2.31
N GLU A 199 5.66 7.48 -3.16
CA GLU A 199 6.61 8.53 -3.52
C GLU A 199 6.80 9.52 -2.36
N GLU A 200 5.72 9.90 -1.68
CA GLU A 200 5.82 10.72 -0.45
C GLU A 200 6.68 10.04 0.62
N VAL A 201 6.53 8.73 0.81
CA VAL A 201 7.40 7.96 1.71
C VAL A 201 8.87 8.02 1.28
N ARG A 202 9.17 7.97 -0.03
CA ARG A 202 10.55 8.07 -0.53
C ARG A 202 11.14 9.44 -0.26
N TYR A 203 10.40 10.52 -0.53
CA TYR A 203 10.85 11.87 -0.21
C TYR A 203 11.10 12.06 1.29
N GLU A 204 10.24 11.50 2.13
CA GLU A 204 10.43 11.57 3.58
C GLU A 204 11.68 10.84 4.03
N ILE A 205 11.95 9.65 3.49
CA ILE A 205 13.20 8.92 3.79
C ILE A 205 14.41 9.79 3.44
N ASP A 206 14.44 10.39 2.26
CA ASP A 206 15.54 11.23 1.82
C ASP A 206 15.74 12.46 2.73
N ALA A 207 14.64 13.09 3.18
CA ALA A 207 14.67 14.21 4.10
C ALA A 207 15.25 13.81 5.48
N LEU A 208 14.73 12.73 6.07
CA LEU A 208 15.18 12.21 7.36
C LEU A 208 16.66 11.80 7.32
N GLU A 209 17.11 11.22 6.21
CA GLU A 209 18.51 10.84 6.03
C GLU A 209 19.41 12.07 5.92
N ALA A 210 19.00 13.09 5.18
CA ALA A 210 19.74 14.34 5.06
C ALA A 210 19.90 15.04 6.41
N GLU A 211 18.84 15.08 7.22
CA GLU A 211 18.86 15.60 8.59
C GLU A 211 19.83 14.80 9.48
N THR A 212 19.76 13.47 9.41
CA THR A 212 20.63 12.59 10.20
C THR A 212 22.11 12.77 9.84
N VAL A 213 22.44 12.92 8.54
CA VAL A 213 23.81 13.19 8.09
C VAL A 213 24.27 14.58 8.52
N GLY A 214 23.40 15.59 8.41
CA GLY A 214 23.67 16.96 8.87
C GLY A 214 24.01 17.02 10.35
N SER A 215 23.19 16.40 11.21
CA SER A 215 23.43 16.32 12.66
C SER A 215 24.76 15.65 12.97
N ARG A 216 25.08 14.53 12.29
CA ARG A 216 26.34 13.82 12.49
C ARG A 216 27.57 14.63 12.06
N LEU A 217 27.45 15.44 11.00
CA LEU A 217 28.53 16.32 10.57
C LEU A 217 28.77 17.45 11.58
N MET A 218 27.70 18.07 12.10
CA MET A 218 27.80 19.09 13.13
C MET A 218 28.45 18.54 14.41
N GLU A 219 28.07 17.34 14.87
CA GLU A 219 28.70 16.69 16.02
C GLU A 219 30.22 16.48 15.82
N VAL A 220 30.66 16.13 14.60
CA VAL A 220 32.08 15.94 14.29
C VAL A 220 32.84 17.27 14.27
N GLU A 221 32.24 18.33 13.73
CA GLU A 221 32.81 19.68 13.73
C GLU A 221 32.95 20.23 15.16
N GLU A 222 31.96 20.01 16.01
CA GLU A 222 32.01 20.39 17.44
C GLU A 222 33.01 19.56 18.25
N ALA A 223 33.15 18.27 17.94
CA ALA A 223 34.12 17.40 18.61
C ALA A 223 35.58 17.69 18.20
N PHE A 224 35.81 18.23 17.00
CA PHE A 224 37.15 18.52 16.47
C PHE A 224 37.26 19.91 15.82
N PRO A 225 37.08 21.01 16.58
CA PRO A 225 37.03 22.37 16.02
C PRO A 225 38.39 22.84 15.46
N SER A 226 39.50 22.14 15.77
CA SER A 226 40.87 22.54 15.43
C SER A 226 41.50 21.77 14.27
N THR A 227 40.85 20.73 13.71
CA THR A 227 41.46 19.90 12.64
C THR A 227 41.21 20.39 11.22
N LEU A 228 40.31 21.36 11.01
CA LEU A 228 40.02 21.95 9.69
C LEU A 228 40.78 23.26 9.41
N SER A 229 41.49 23.83 10.40
CA SER A 229 42.44 24.92 10.17
C SER A 229 43.84 24.38 9.89
N ILE A 230 44.03 23.78 8.71
CA ILE A 230 45.37 23.61 8.15
C ILE A 230 45.58 24.78 7.17
N LYS A 231 46.40 25.73 7.60
CA LYS A 231 46.94 26.82 6.75
C LYS A 231 47.89 26.27 5.70
#